data_AF-G4QHS0-F1
#
_entry.id   AF-G4QHS0-F1
#
_cell.length_a   1.000
_cell.length_b   1.000
_cell.length_c   1.000
_cell.angle_alpha   90.00
_cell.angle_beta   90.00
_cell.angle_gamma   90.00
#
_symmetry.space_group_name_H-M   'P 1'
#
loop_
_entity.id
_entity.type
_entity.pdbx_description
1 polymer ?
#
loop_
_entity_poly.entity_id
_entity_poly.type
_entity_poly.pdbx_seq_one_letter_code
_entity_poly.pdbx_strand_id
1 'polypeptide(L)'
;MKLISAIKPIINWISRSEKNTQLAPVQEITTSIWRDTGQVYYFLNTLKLSYESDYGSVSFENLNLDSLTSLLSELRNTQQPHLKQKVTAGQTFAFNISLCGVTWEENADSIRVKAIAEAAMLRAVNSDFTRSQAVFKHESFLEHNDILNAPSISNNGGIYTYSNISIEQFVEQLEHANSTISNNLKRRINVQPENFKQLFSEHEKTALDNLLGPSENMKEKPKS
;
A
#
# COMPACT_ATOMS: atom_id res chain seq x y z
N MET A 1 55.20 29.91 -60.01
CA MET A 1 54.66 29.82 -58.63
C MET A 1 55.28 28.61 -57.96
N LYS A 2 55.99 28.87 -56.86
CA LYS A 2 56.54 28.05 -55.76
C LYS A 2 56.99 26.58 -55.96
N LEU A 3 58.23 26.39 -55.49
CA LEU A 3 59.01 25.19 -55.25
C LEU A 3 58.40 24.19 -54.24
N ILE A 4 58.76 22.92 -54.45
CA ILE A 4 59.31 21.94 -53.50
C ILE A 4 59.15 22.24 -51.99
N SER A 5 58.48 21.35 -51.27
CA SER A 5 58.84 20.86 -49.91
C SER A 5 57.98 19.63 -49.61
N ALA A 6 58.57 18.44 -49.43
CA ALA A 6 59.17 17.91 -48.20
C ALA A 6 58.12 17.50 -47.14
N ILE A 7 58.14 16.23 -46.74
CA ILE A 7 58.46 15.73 -45.38
C ILE A 7 57.88 14.31 -45.19
N LYS A 8 58.74 13.47 -44.62
CA LYS A 8 58.61 12.04 -44.29
C LYS A 8 57.82 11.83 -42.96
N PRO A 9 57.61 10.58 -42.48
CA PRO A 9 56.41 10.13 -41.78
C PRO A 9 56.45 10.34 -40.25
N ILE A 10 55.62 9.59 -39.51
CA ILE A 10 55.89 8.77 -38.30
C ILE A 10 54.68 8.84 -37.31
N ILE A 11 54.38 7.68 -36.71
CA ILE A 11 53.78 7.38 -35.38
C ILE A 11 52.28 7.03 -35.30
N ASN A 12 52.05 5.71 -35.20
CA ASN A 12 51.22 4.99 -34.21
C ASN A 12 50.30 5.82 -33.30
N TRP A 13 49.03 5.43 -33.20
CA TRP A 13 48.57 4.88 -31.92
C TRP A 13 47.26 4.08 -32.03
N ILE A 14 47.24 3.03 -31.24
CA ILE A 14 46.20 2.07 -30.95
C ILE A 14 44.89 2.76 -30.53
N SER A 15 43.76 2.28 -31.04
CA SER A 15 42.56 2.09 -30.22
C SER A 15 41.76 0.94 -30.80
N ARG A 16 41.74 -0.16 -30.03
CA ARG A 16 40.86 -1.31 -30.23
C ARG A 16 39.43 -0.80 -30.40
N SER A 17 38.71 -1.37 -31.36
CA SER A 17 37.26 -1.31 -31.38
C SER A 17 36.75 -2.03 -30.13
N GLU A 18 36.53 -1.27 -29.06
CA GLU A 18 35.69 -1.71 -27.96
C GLU A 18 34.28 -1.82 -28.53
N LYS A 19 33.86 -3.06 -28.78
CA LYS A 19 32.44 -3.37 -28.85
C LYS A 19 31.86 -2.92 -27.52
N ASN A 20 31.17 -1.78 -27.52
CA ASN A 20 30.23 -1.39 -26.48
C ASN A 20 29.12 -2.44 -26.45
N THR A 21 29.43 -3.57 -25.83
CA THR A 21 28.43 -4.46 -25.28
C THR A 21 27.90 -3.66 -24.11
N GLN A 22 26.82 -2.91 -24.33
CA GLN A 22 26.00 -2.46 -23.21
C GLN A 22 25.67 -3.74 -22.45
N LEU A 23 26.33 -3.90 -21.30
CA LEU A 23 25.93 -4.87 -20.31
C LEU A 23 24.50 -4.46 -19.97
N ALA A 24 23.51 -5.11 -20.58
CA ALA A 24 22.19 -5.15 -19.99
C ALA A 24 22.42 -5.52 -18.53
N PRO A 25 21.88 -4.76 -17.56
CA PRO A 25 22.00 -5.17 -16.17
C PRO A 25 21.52 -6.61 -16.13
N VAL A 26 22.41 -7.52 -15.75
CA VAL A 26 22.01 -8.87 -15.37
C VAL A 26 21.01 -8.61 -14.26
N GLN A 27 19.72 -8.68 -14.57
CA GLN A 27 18.70 -8.80 -13.55
C GLN A 27 19.10 -10.06 -12.81
N GLU A 28 19.75 -9.89 -11.66
CA GLU A 28 19.79 -10.94 -10.67
C GLU A 28 18.33 -11.25 -10.39
N ILE A 29 17.83 -12.33 -10.99
CA ILE A 29 16.56 -12.91 -10.59
C ILE A 29 16.86 -13.54 -9.23
N THR A 30 16.88 -12.70 -8.19
CA THR A 30 16.79 -13.14 -6.81
C THR A 30 15.42 -13.80 -6.68
N THR A 31 15.37 -15.09 -7.01
CA THR A 31 14.20 -15.92 -6.74
C THR A 31 14.01 -15.89 -5.22
N SER A 32 13.00 -15.15 -4.77
CA SER A 32 12.63 -15.13 -3.37
C SER A 32 12.39 -16.56 -2.92
N ILE A 33 13.07 -16.98 -1.86
CA ILE A 33 12.82 -18.27 -1.19
C ILE A 33 11.41 -18.35 -0.59
N TRP A 34 10.76 -17.19 -0.43
CA TRP A 34 9.39 -17.05 0.04
C TRP A 34 8.44 -17.01 -1.15
N ARG A 35 7.43 -17.87 -1.12
CA ARG A 35 6.41 -18.00 -2.17
C ARG A 35 5.08 -17.44 -1.65
N ASP A 36 4.46 -16.53 -2.40
CA ASP A 36 3.13 -16.02 -2.08
C ASP A 36 2.10 -17.16 -2.13
N THR A 37 1.25 -17.24 -1.11
CA THR A 37 0.17 -18.23 -1.01
C THR A 37 -1.02 -17.93 -1.93
N GLY A 38 -1.07 -16.72 -2.51
CA GLY A 38 -2.19 -16.21 -3.28
C GLY A 38 -3.41 -15.88 -2.43
N GLN A 39 -3.25 -15.80 -1.10
CA GLN A 39 -4.35 -15.56 -0.17
C GLN A 39 -4.19 -14.21 0.52
N VAL A 40 -5.24 -13.38 0.47
CA VAL A 40 -5.28 -12.10 1.16
C VAL A 40 -6.43 -12.09 2.15
N TYR A 41 -6.15 -11.61 3.36
CA TYR A 41 -7.15 -11.28 4.36
C TYR A 41 -7.27 -9.77 4.50
N TYR A 42 -8.49 -9.28 4.34
CA TYR A 42 -8.84 -7.87 4.32
C TYR A 42 -9.31 -7.40 5.70
N PHE A 43 -8.72 -6.32 6.21
CA PHE A 43 -9.12 -5.74 7.48
C PHE A 43 -10.29 -4.77 7.27
N LEU A 44 -11.52 -5.28 7.34
CA LEU A 44 -12.74 -4.48 7.11
C LEU A 44 -12.89 -3.28 8.05
N ASN A 45 -12.28 -3.34 9.23
CA ASN A 45 -12.24 -2.23 10.19
C ASN A 45 -11.25 -1.11 9.81
N THR A 46 -10.46 -1.28 8.74
CA THR A 46 -9.52 -0.28 8.22
C THR A 46 -10.07 0.46 7.00
N LEU A 47 -11.39 0.36 6.78
CA LEU A 47 -12.05 1.05 5.68
C LEU A 47 -11.79 2.56 5.79
N LYS A 48 -11.34 3.13 4.68
CA LYS A 48 -10.98 4.53 4.55
C LYS A 48 -11.65 5.11 3.33
N LEU A 49 -12.24 6.30 3.45
CA LEU A 49 -12.65 7.12 2.32
C LEU A 49 -11.63 8.25 2.16
N SER A 50 -11.09 8.44 0.96
CA SER A 50 -10.19 9.56 0.64
C SER A 50 -10.55 10.22 -0.68
N TYR A 51 -10.34 11.53 -0.77
CA TYR A 51 -10.50 12.32 -1.99
C TYR A 51 -9.77 13.66 -1.86
N GLU A 52 -9.62 14.37 -2.97
CA GLU A 52 -9.11 15.74 -2.98
C GLU A 52 -10.27 16.74 -2.90
N SER A 53 -10.20 17.64 -1.92
CA SER A 53 -11.05 18.82 -1.83
C SER A 53 -10.36 20.05 -2.44
N ASP A 54 -11.09 21.14 -2.61
CA ASP A 54 -10.49 22.43 -3.02
C ASP A 54 -9.43 22.96 -2.03
N TYR A 55 -9.42 22.41 -0.81
CA TYR A 55 -8.51 22.79 0.28
C TYR A 55 -7.43 21.74 0.59
N GLY A 56 -7.38 20.67 -0.20
CA GLY A 56 -6.39 19.60 -0.06
C GLY A 56 -7.00 18.22 0.21
N SER A 57 -6.14 17.28 0.57
CA SER A 57 -6.52 15.88 0.77
C SER A 57 -7.41 15.71 2.00
N VAL A 58 -8.53 15.02 1.81
CA VAL A 58 -9.48 14.67 2.86
C VAL A 58 -9.49 13.16 3.01
N SER A 59 -9.41 12.69 4.27
CA SER A 59 -9.50 11.27 4.60
C SER A 59 -10.34 11.03 5.84
N PHE A 60 -11.25 10.06 5.73
CA PHE A 60 -12.04 9.53 6.83
C PHE A 60 -11.65 8.07 7.03
N GLU A 61 -11.29 7.69 8.24
CA GLU A 61 -10.72 6.37 8.56
C GLU A 61 -11.58 5.65 9.61
N ASN A 62 -11.36 4.34 9.78
CA ASN A 62 -12.11 3.47 10.68
C ASN A 62 -13.62 3.46 10.38
N LEU A 63 -13.97 3.50 9.10
CA LEU A 63 -15.35 3.42 8.66
C LEU A 63 -15.83 1.95 8.68
N ASN A 64 -17.13 1.79 8.88
CA ASN A 64 -17.89 0.58 8.52
C ASN A 64 -18.88 0.92 7.39
N LEU A 65 -19.59 -0.08 6.87
CA LEU A 65 -20.53 0.11 5.75
C LEU A 65 -21.62 1.15 6.05
N ASP A 66 -22.19 1.15 7.26
CA ASP A 66 -23.26 2.08 7.65
C ASP A 66 -22.74 3.53 7.72
N SER A 67 -21.60 3.72 8.37
CA SER A 67 -20.94 5.03 8.51
C SER A 67 -20.45 5.57 7.16
N LEU A 68 -19.95 4.70 6.26
CA LEU A 68 -19.53 5.07 4.92
C LEU A 68 -20.73 5.54 4.10
N THR A 69 -21.83 4.81 4.13
CA THR A 69 -23.06 5.15 3.39
C THR A 69 -23.64 6.48 3.86
N SER A 70 -23.65 6.70 5.18
CA SER A 70 -24.09 7.96 5.78
C SER A 70 -23.18 9.12 5.36
N LEU A 71 -21.86 8.94 5.45
CA LEU A 71 -20.87 9.94 5.07
C LEU A 71 -20.96 10.31 3.58
N LEU A 72 -21.10 9.34 2.67
CA LEU A 72 -21.24 9.60 1.24
C LEU A 72 -22.53 10.38 0.94
N SER A 73 -23.60 10.11 1.67
CA SER A 73 -24.87 10.85 1.55
C SER A 73 -24.72 12.30 2.02
N GLU A 74 -23.98 12.55 3.10
CA GLU A 74 -23.65 13.89 3.58
C GLU A 74 -22.75 14.64 2.60
N LEU A 75 -21.69 14.00 2.10
CA LEU A 75 -20.76 14.59 1.14
C LEU A 75 -21.44 14.93 -0.19
N ARG A 76 -22.41 14.13 -0.64
CA ARG A 76 -23.19 14.43 -1.85
C ARG A 76 -23.97 15.73 -1.74
N ASN A 77 -24.48 16.05 -0.55
CA ASN A 77 -25.35 17.20 -0.32
C ASN A 77 -24.64 18.36 0.39
N THR A 78 -23.34 18.24 0.64
CA THR A 78 -22.60 19.20 1.46
C THR A 78 -22.55 20.57 0.80
N GLN A 79 -22.82 21.60 1.61
CA GLN A 79 -22.59 23.00 1.24
C GLN A 79 -21.26 23.53 1.80
N GLN A 80 -20.50 22.69 2.51
CA GLN A 80 -19.24 23.06 3.14
C GLN A 80 -18.12 23.13 2.09
N PRO A 81 -17.52 24.31 1.84
CA PRO A 81 -16.51 24.47 0.78
C PRO A 81 -15.29 23.58 0.98
N HIS A 82 -14.89 23.34 2.24
CA HIS A 82 -13.72 22.53 2.58
C HIS A 82 -13.93 21.02 2.41
N LEU A 83 -15.18 20.55 2.30
CA LEU A 83 -15.50 19.15 1.99
C LEU A 83 -15.88 18.96 0.52
N LYS A 84 -16.01 20.04 -0.24
CA LYS A 84 -16.36 19.97 -1.65
C LYS A 84 -15.21 19.34 -2.43
N GLN A 85 -15.56 18.31 -3.19
CA GLN A 85 -14.64 17.60 -4.06
C GLN A 85 -14.03 18.57 -5.10
N LYS A 86 -12.72 18.46 -5.29
CA LYS A 86 -11.96 19.32 -6.17
C LYS A 86 -12.36 19.11 -7.63
N VAL A 87 -12.50 20.22 -8.35
CA VAL A 87 -12.68 20.22 -9.81
C VAL A 87 -11.60 21.07 -10.44
N THR A 88 -10.83 20.51 -11.37
CA THR A 88 -9.78 21.23 -12.10
C THR A 88 -9.96 21.01 -13.59
N ALA A 89 -10.01 22.10 -14.37
CA ALA A 89 -10.24 22.06 -15.82
C ALA A 89 -11.48 21.22 -16.23
N GLY A 90 -12.55 21.29 -15.43
CA GLY A 90 -13.79 20.52 -15.67
C GLY A 90 -13.69 19.02 -15.30
N GLN A 91 -12.57 18.57 -14.77
CA GLN A 91 -12.40 17.20 -14.28
C GLN A 91 -12.53 17.16 -12.76
N THR A 92 -13.47 16.33 -12.29
CA THR A 92 -13.70 16.07 -10.87
C THR A 92 -12.73 14.99 -10.39
N PHE A 93 -12.01 15.25 -9.29
CA PHE A 93 -11.14 14.26 -8.66
C PHE A 93 -11.96 13.10 -8.10
N ALA A 94 -11.41 11.88 -8.05
CA ALA A 94 -12.19 10.72 -7.62
C ALA A 94 -12.25 10.57 -6.09
N PHE A 95 -13.36 10.00 -5.60
CA PHE A 95 -13.41 9.32 -4.31
C PHE A 95 -12.72 7.96 -4.41
N ASN A 96 -12.00 7.59 -3.36
CA ASN A 96 -11.40 6.27 -3.19
C ASN A 96 -11.84 5.72 -1.84
N ILE A 97 -12.44 4.54 -1.85
CA ILE A 97 -12.60 3.69 -0.68
C ILE A 97 -11.46 2.69 -0.70
N SER A 98 -10.67 2.59 0.36
CA SER A 98 -9.58 1.61 0.44
C SER A 98 -9.54 0.94 1.81
N LEU A 99 -8.87 -0.20 1.87
CA LEU A 99 -8.58 -0.89 3.13
C LEU A 99 -7.25 -1.62 3.07
N CYS A 100 -6.70 -1.91 4.24
CA CYS A 100 -5.48 -2.68 4.39
C CYS A 100 -5.80 -4.18 4.42
N GLY A 101 -4.79 -4.99 4.11
CA GLY A 101 -4.89 -6.44 4.24
C GLY A 101 -3.54 -7.05 4.59
N VAL A 102 -3.54 -8.37 4.73
CA VAL A 102 -2.32 -9.17 4.87
C VAL A 102 -2.33 -10.33 3.90
N THR A 103 -1.15 -10.70 3.44
CA THR A 103 -0.90 -11.95 2.71
C THR A 103 0.04 -12.85 3.51
N TRP A 104 0.12 -14.11 3.11
CA TRP A 104 1.08 -15.06 3.64
C TRP A 104 2.05 -15.49 2.56
N GLU A 105 3.30 -15.65 2.98
CA GLU A 105 4.30 -16.33 2.18
C GLU A 105 4.79 -17.57 2.92
N GLU A 106 5.07 -18.62 2.15
CA GLU A 106 5.59 -19.89 2.64
C GLU A 106 7.02 -20.13 2.16
N ASN A 107 7.83 -20.74 3.02
CA ASN A 107 9.15 -21.25 2.69
C ASN A 107 9.39 -22.54 3.49
N ALA A 108 9.44 -23.68 2.81
CA ALA A 108 9.52 -25.00 3.41
C ALA A 108 8.47 -25.16 4.53
N ASP A 109 8.90 -25.17 5.80
CA ASP A 109 8.03 -25.36 6.97
C ASP A 109 7.65 -24.04 7.69
N SER A 110 8.07 -22.89 7.14
CA SER A 110 7.83 -21.57 7.72
C SER A 110 6.78 -20.79 6.95
N ILE A 111 5.93 -20.08 7.69
CA ILE A 111 4.94 -19.14 7.16
C ILE A 111 5.19 -17.79 7.81
N ARG A 112 5.29 -16.74 6.99
CA ARG A 112 5.31 -15.35 7.45
C ARG A 112 4.11 -14.58 6.94
N VAL A 113 3.77 -13.51 7.67
CA VAL A 113 2.69 -12.59 7.32
C VAL A 113 3.29 -11.30 6.81
N LYS A 114 2.74 -10.75 5.72
CA LYS A 114 3.14 -9.46 5.16
C LYS A 114 1.93 -8.56 5.01
N ALA A 115 2.11 -7.28 5.34
CA ALA A 115 1.05 -6.28 5.25
C ALA A 115 0.98 -5.71 3.83
N ILE A 116 -0.23 -5.53 3.33
CA ILE A 116 -0.51 -4.89 2.06
C ILE A 116 -1.26 -3.59 2.35
N ALA A 117 -0.59 -2.46 2.09
CA ALA A 117 -1.22 -1.16 2.09
C ALA A 117 -2.20 -1.08 0.91
N GLU A 118 -3.43 -0.62 1.17
CA GLU A 118 -4.49 -0.54 0.16
C GLU A 118 -4.69 -1.85 -0.62
N ALA A 119 -4.81 -2.95 0.11
CA ALA A 119 -5.01 -4.30 -0.44
C ALA A 119 -6.26 -4.39 -1.33
N ALA A 120 -7.26 -3.58 -1.05
CA ALA A 120 -8.40 -3.38 -1.92
C ALA A 120 -8.75 -1.89 -2.00
N MET A 121 -9.19 -1.48 -3.19
CA MET A 121 -9.60 -0.11 -3.48
C MET A 121 -10.85 -0.13 -4.37
N LEU A 122 -11.79 0.76 -4.10
CA LEU A 122 -12.94 1.07 -4.94
C LEU A 122 -12.90 2.58 -5.24
N ARG A 123 -12.84 2.94 -6.52
CA ARG A 123 -12.69 4.31 -6.98
C ARG A 123 -13.89 4.73 -7.81
N ALA A 124 -14.40 5.94 -7.59
CA ALA A 124 -15.42 6.54 -8.45
C ALA A 124 -15.31 8.06 -8.46
N VAL A 125 -15.70 8.68 -9.57
CA VAL A 125 -15.76 10.15 -9.65
C VAL A 125 -16.92 10.70 -8.82
N ASN A 126 -18.07 10.04 -8.89
CA ASN A 126 -19.26 10.42 -8.16
C ASN A 126 -19.34 9.69 -6.81
N SER A 127 -19.91 10.34 -5.80
CA SER A 127 -20.11 9.75 -4.47
C SER A 127 -21.14 8.62 -4.42
N ASP A 128 -21.91 8.41 -5.50
CA ASP A 128 -22.86 7.31 -5.66
C ASP A 128 -22.23 6.03 -6.25
N PHE A 129 -20.95 6.07 -6.61
CA PHE A 129 -20.19 4.95 -7.17
C PHE A 129 -20.83 4.27 -8.40
N THR A 130 -21.71 4.96 -9.13
CA THR A 130 -22.40 4.44 -10.32
C THR A 130 -21.47 4.02 -11.46
N ARG A 131 -20.28 4.62 -11.54
CA ARG A 131 -19.20 4.28 -12.49
C ARG A 131 -17.91 4.03 -11.74
N SER A 132 -17.93 2.99 -10.91
CA SER A 132 -16.81 2.63 -10.07
C SER A 132 -15.82 1.69 -10.77
N GLN A 133 -14.61 1.64 -10.23
CA GLN A 133 -13.61 0.62 -10.54
C GLN A 133 -13.05 0.10 -9.22
N ALA A 134 -13.09 -1.21 -9.04
CA ALA A 134 -12.42 -1.88 -7.93
C ALA A 134 -11.13 -2.51 -8.37
N VAL A 135 -10.14 -2.47 -7.48
CA VAL A 135 -8.81 -3.03 -7.66
C VAL A 135 -8.47 -3.81 -6.39
N PHE A 136 -8.16 -5.09 -6.54
CA PHE A 136 -7.67 -5.96 -5.49
C PHE A 136 -6.21 -6.28 -5.78
N LYS A 137 -5.31 -5.92 -4.86
CA LYS A 137 -3.86 -6.06 -5.03
C LYS A 137 -3.33 -7.28 -4.26
N HIS A 138 -2.54 -8.11 -4.93
CA HIS A 138 -1.59 -9.02 -4.29
C HIS A 138 -0.19 -8.42 -4.26
N GLU A 139 0.61 -8.90 -3.31
CA GLU A 139 1.89 -8.31 -2.97
C GLU A 139 2.94 -8.37 -4.08
N SER A 140 2.88 -9.38 -4.96
CA SER A 140 3.82 -9.59 -6.06
C SER A 140 4.00 -8.38 -7.01
N PHE A 141 3.17 -7.34 -6.92
CA PHE A 141 3.22 -6.13 -7.75
C PHE A 141 3.15 -4.81 -6.97
N LEU A 142 3.46 -4.80 -5.66
CA LEU A 142 3.53 -3.54 -4.88
C LEU A 142 4.73 -2.65 -5.25
N GLU A 143 5.66 -3.12 -6.08
CA GLU A 143 6.80 -2.35 -6.54
C GLU A 143 6.49 -1.57 -7.84
N HIS A 144 6.41 -0.24 -7.68
CA HIS A 144 6.70 0.78 -8.70
C HIS A 144 5.86 0.87 -9.98
N ASN A 145 4.65 0.33 -10.05
CA ASN A 145 3.75 0.66 -11.16
C ASN A 145 2.69 1.68 -10.75
N ASP A 146 2.81 2.87 -11.33
CA ASP A 146 1.77 3.89 -11.36
C ASP A 146 0.41 3.25 -11.68
N ILE A 147 -0.53 3.45 -10.75
CA ILE A 147 -1.93 2.98 -10.80
C ILE A 147 -2.66 3.48 -12.06
N LEU A 148 -2.05 4.38 -12.83
CA LEU A 148 -2.56 4.93 -14.08
C LEU A 148 -2.43 3.98 -15.29
N ASN A 149 -1.63 2.92 -15.19
CA ASN A 149 -1.50 1.90 -16.23
C ASN A 149 -1.94 0.53 -15.69
N ALA A 150 -3.26 0.36 -15.49
CA ALA A 150 -3.81 -0.98 -15.26
C ALA A 150 -3.42 -1.89 -16.45
N PRO A 151 -2.77 -3.05 -16.23
CA PRO A 151 -2.45 -3.96 -17.31
C PRO A 151 -3.74 -4.40 -18.00
N SER A 152 -3.71 -4.38 -19.34
CA SER A 152 -4.74 -5.06 -20.12
C SER A 152 -4.75 -6.55 -19.78
N ILE A 153 -5.94 -7.15 -19.90
CA ILE A 153 -6.43 -8.48 -19.47
C ILE A 153 -5.49 -9.68 -19.69
N SER A 154 -4.34 -9.54 -20.34
CA SER A 154 -3.48 -10.64 -20.77
C SER A 154 -2.28 -10.99 -19.86
N ASN A 155 -2.08 -10.37 -18.68
CA ASN A 155 -1.03 -10.84 -17.75
C ASN A 155 -1.22 -10.37 -16.28
N ASN A 156 -2.31 -10.77 -15.63
CA ASN A 156 -2.62 -10.31 -14.27
C ASN A 156 -1.94 -11.16 -13.19
N GLY A 157 -0.66 -10.85 -12.92
CA GLY A 157 0.13 -11.47 -11.85
C GLY A 157 -0.27 -11.07 -10.42
N GLY A 158 -1.57 -10.99 -10.12
CA GLY A 158 -2.08 -10.74 -8.76
C GLY A 158 -2.85 -9.42 -8.56
N ILE A 159 -3.10 -8.64 -9.60
CA ILE A 159 -4.03 -7.49 -9.53
C ILE A 159 -5.32 -7.86 -10.27
N TYR A 160 -6.45 -7.75 -9.59
CA TYR A 160 -7.77 -8.00 -10.16
C TYR A 160 -8.57 -6.71 -10.22
N THR A 161 -9.12 -6.40 -11.39
CA THR A 161 -9.87 -5.17 -11.62
C THR A 161 -11.30 -5.48 -12.05
N TYR A 162 -12.26 -4.83 -11.41
CA TYR A 162 -13.68 -4.95 -11.72
C TYR A 162 -14.26 -3.56 -11.97
N SER A 163 -15.14 -3.44 -12.96
CA SER A 163 -15.78 -2.17 -13.30
C SER A 163 -17.27 -2.22 -12.98
N ASN A 164 -17.83 -1.07 -12.61
CA ASN A 164 -19.25 -0.88 -12.30
C ASN A 164 -19.77 -1.80 -11.19
N ILE A 165 -19.04 -1.85 -10.06
CA ILE A 165 -19.48 -2.59 -8.88
C ILE A 165 -20.01 -1.64 -7.80
N SER A 166 -21.08 -2.03 -7.10
CA SER A 166 -21.58 -1.23 -5.98
C SER A 166 -20.66 -1.35 -4.75
N ILE A 167 -20.85 -0.49 -3.76
CA ILE A 167 -20.12 -0.56 -2.49
C ILE A 167 -20.45 -1.87 -1.76
N GLU A 168 -21.71 -2.29 -1.79
CA GLU A 168 -22.18 -3.54 -1.20
C GLU A 168 -21.49 -4.74 -1.85
N GLN A 169 -21.47 -4.79 -3.19
CA GLN A 169 -20.77 -5.85 -3.93
C GLN A 169 -19.27 -5.87 -3.65
N PHE A 170 -18.66 -4.69 -3.50
CA PHE A 170 -17.25 -4.58 -3.10
C PHE A 170 -17.01 -5.17 -1.71
N VAL A 171 -17.85 -4.84 -0.72
CA VAL A 171 -17.74 -5.37 0.64
C VAL A 171 -18.05 -6.87 0.71
N GLU A 172 -19.08 -7.35 0.00
CA GLU A 172 -19.42 -8.77 -0.08
C GLU A 172 -18.26 -9.60 -0.64
N GLN A 173 -17.55 -9.10 -1.66
CA GLN A 173 -16.34 -9.75 -2.20
C GLN A 173 -15.24 -9.90 -1.15
N LEU A 174 -15.04 -8.86 -0.33
CA LEU A 174 -14.03 -8.84 0.73
C LEU A 174 -14.39 -9.82 1.86
N GLU A 175 -15.66 -9.83 2.27
CA GLU A 175 -16.18 -10.76 3.27
C GLU A 175 -16.11 -12.20 2.79
N HIS A 176 -16.50 -12.44 1.54
CA HIS A 176 -16.40 -13.75 0.91
C HIS A 176 -14.94 -14.22 0.87
N ALA A 177 -14.01 -13.38 0.41
CA ALA A 177 -12.58 -13.71 0.41
C ALA A 177 -12.08 -14.08 1.82
N ASN A 178 -12.42 -13.26 2.83
CA ASN A 178 -12.07 -13.51 4.23
C ASN A 178 -12.67 -14.82 4.78
N SER A 179 -13.86 -15.22 4.31
CA SER A 179 -14.51 -16.46 4.73
C SER A 179 -13.76 -17.72 4.27
N THR A 180 -13.07 -17.64 3.13
CA THR A 180 -12.27 -18.75 2.57
C THR A 180 -10.93 -18.96 3.27
N ILE A 181 -10.46 -17.96 4.03
CA ILE A 181 -9.17 -18.04 4.74
C ILE A 181 -9.28 -18.99 5.93
N SER A 182 -8.34 -19.94 5.99
CA SER A 182 -8.29 -20.94 7.06
C SER A 182 -8.02 -20.33 8.45
N ASN A 183 -8.57 -20.96 9.49
CA ASN A 183 -8.31 -20.56 10.88
C ASN A 183 -6.83 -20.73 11.29
N ASN A 184 -6.04 -21.55 10.58
CA ASN A 184 -4.60 -21.63 10.84
C ASN A 184 -3.91 -20.32 10.45
N LEU A 185 -4.22 -19.80 9.26
CA LEU A 185 -3.63 -18.57 8.74
C LEU A 185 -4.11 -17.34 9.49
N LYS A 186 -5.42 -17.25 9.80
CA LYS A 186 -5.99 -16.16 10.62
C LYS A 186 -5.27 -16.02 11.97
N ARG A 187 -4.94 -17.14 12.64
CA ARG A 187 -4.22 -17.14 13.92
C ARG A 187 -2.78 -16.66 13.84
N ARG A 188 -2.18 -16.62 12.65
CA ARG A 188 -0.82 -16.09 12.44
C ARG A 188 -0.80 -14.57 12.24
N ILE A 189 -1.97 -13.94 12.09
CA ILE A 189 -2.09 -12.49 12.03
C ILE A 189 -1.92 -11.94 13.44
N ASN A 190 -0.72 -11.45 13.74
CA ASN A 190 -0.38 -10.91 15.06
C ASN A 190 -0.89 -9.48 15.27
N VAL A 191 -1.36 -8.82 14.21
CA VAL A 191 -1.89 -7.46 14.23
C VAL A 191 -3.40 -7.51 14.07
N GLN A 192 -4.10 -7.27 15.17
CA GLN A 192 -5.56 -7.16 15.25
C GLN A 192 -5.98 -5.73 15.57
N PRO A 193 -7.19 -5.33 15.19
CA PRO A 193 -7.73 -3.99 15.50
C PRO A 193 -7.63 -3.65 17.00
N GLU A 194 -7.80 -4.66 17.85
CA GLU A 194 -7.71 -4.58 19.30
C GLU A 194 -6.34 -4.12 19.78
N ASN A 195 -5.26 -4.46 19.04
CA ASN A 195 -3.91 -4.04 19.38
C ASN A 195 -3.69 -2.53 19.27
N PHE A 196 -4.57 -1.80 18.57
CA PHE A 196 -4.48 -0.34 18.41
C PHE A 196 -5.44 0.43 19.32
N LYS A 197 -6.30 -0.25 20.07
CA LYS A 197 -7.20 0.39 21.06
C LYS A 197 -6.44 0.86 22.30
N GLN A 198 -5.24 0.35 22.51
CA GLN A 198 -4.36 0.69 23.63
C GLN A 198 -2.96 0.99 23.11
N LEU A 199 -2.30 2.00 23.68
CA LEU A 199 -0.93 2.40 23.33
C LEU A 199 0.12 1.33 23.68
N PHE A 200 -0.17 0.52 24.69
CA PHE A 200 0.69 -0.54 25.18
C PHE A 200 -0.16 -1.78 25.42
N SER A 201 0.39 -2.95 25.10
CA SER A 201 -0.13 -4.21 25.61
C SER A 201 -0.07 -4.24 27.15
N GLU A 202 -0.89 -5.08 27.79
CA GLU A 202 -0.86 -5.24 29.25
C GLU A 202 0.54 -5.60 29.79
N HIS A 203 1.32 -6.36 29.01
CA HIS A 203 2.70 -6.68 29.35
C HIS A 203 3.60 -5.43 29.30
N GLU A 204 3.53 -4.63 28.22
CA GLU A 204 4.31 -3.40 28.09
C GLU A 204 3.91 -2.36 29.13
N LYS A 205 2.62 -2.25 29.45
CA LYS A 205 2.10 -1.39 30.50
C LYS A 205 2.65 -1.80 31.87
N THR A 206 2.63 -3.09 32.18
CA THR A 206 3.22 -3.62 33.43
C THR A 206 4.73 -3.33 33.49
N ALA A 207 5.45 -3.48 32.39
CA ALA A 207 6.88 -3.18 32.33
C ALA A 207 7.17 -1.67 32.52
N LEU A 208 6.35 -0.80 31.92
CA LEU A 208 6.44 0.64 32.10
C LEU A 208 6.12 1.08 33.52
N ASP A 209 5.06 0.53 34.12
CA ASP A 209 4.67 0.82 35.50
C ASP A 209 5.77 0.41 36.49
N ASN A 210 6.45 -0.72 36.24
CA ASN A 210 7.60 -1.15 37.03
C ASN A 210 8.85 -0.25 36.85
N LEU A 211 9.03 0.34 35.66
CA LEU A 211 10.15 1.23 35.36
C LEU A 211 9.93 2.66 35.90
N LEU A 212 8.67 3.12 35.89
CA LEU A 212 8.26 4.47 36.28
C LEU A 212 7.74 4.56 37.71
N GLY A 213 7.59 3.42 38.41
CA GLY A 213 7.25 3.37 39.82
C GLY A 213 8.26 4.15 40.67
N PRO A 214 7.82 4.76 41.79
CA PRO A 214 8.67 5.61 42.60
C PRO A 214 9.89 4.83 43.08
N SER A 215 11.09 5.32 42.76
CA SER A 215 12.31 4.92 43.43
C SER A 215 12.11 5.20 44.92
N GLU A 216 11.96 4.15 45.74
CA GLU A 216 11.95 4.32 47.18
C GLU A 216 13.20 5.11 47.58
N ASN A 217 12.95 6.29 48.13
CA ASN A 217 13.93 7.24 48.59
C ASN A 217 15.04 6.54 49.38
N MET A 218 16.28 6.91 49.04
CA MET A 218 17.46 6.71 49.84
C MET A 218 17.13 6.90 51.33
N LYS A 219 17.36 5.84 52.12
CA LYS A 219 17.37 5.92 53.58
C LYS A 219 18.40 6.97 54.01
N GLU A 220 17.96 8.18 54.33
CA GLU A 220 18.74 9.09 55.16
C GLU A 220 18.92 8.43 56.53
N LYS A 221 20.17 8.04 56.84
CA LYS A 221 20.55 7.68 58.20
C LYS A 221 20.43 8.93 59.08
N PRO A 222 19.80 8.84 60.28
CA PRO A 222 19.91 9.92 61.25
C PRO A 222 21.36 9.99 61.73
N LYS A 223 21.95 11.19 61.69
CA LYS A 223 23.23 11.47 62.35
C LYS A 223 23.01 11.43 63.86
N SER A 224 23.87 10.66 64.56
CA SER A 224 24.02 10.70 66.02
C SER A 224 24.43 12.07 66.53
#